data_AF-A0A6A5GJ62-F1
#
_entry.id   AF-A0A6A5GJ62-F1
#
_cell.length_a   1.000
_cell.length_b   1.000
_cell.length_c   1.000
_cell.angle_alpha   90.00
_cell.angle_beta   90.00
_cell.angle_gamma   90.00
#
_symmetry.space_group_name_H-M   'P 1'
#
loop_
_entity.id
_entity.type
_entity.pdbx_description
1 polymer ?
#
loop_
_entity_poly.entity_id
_entity_poly.type
_entity_poly.pdbx_seq_one_letter_code
_entity_poly.pdbx_strand_id
1 'polypeptide(L)'
;MKKKNEYLQTIPSTFPPLTNVLNEYSERCQNVMKCASKLECFKGKTDRDVFKTSCDDVGTNQYMFDNNCMVYFLREVFNGRHNCTEGLAPGNLTSQVFKYEKQCFLKIVETICHPEYFNFFQKNYEDVVESYTTKPAVDDGFCASPNDKFERLQCDTYALDLRSIMMNMTILSIANQSSSEIVLEVVRNMQKCTDNICLLLYKEEKNKTKELIHRFEKFITNLTEVFMRRPRLLEFKCLENILLIDVFDDFGYCKKIEKNCLMPIISKMCQEEILADFENLEVSVGPRKEVYNSPEFEFAMLRDKKNHRKFVITMKDDKLV
;
A
#
# COMPACT_ATOMS: atom_id res chain seq x y z
N MET A 1 -9.15 -38.09 -9.05
CA MET A 1 -9.00 -36.65 -9.34
C MET A 1 -7.61 -36.26 -8.86
N LYS A 2 -6.71 -35.80 -9.74
CA LYS A 2 -5.40 -35.28 -9.32
C LYS A 2 -5.61 -34.14 -8.34
N LYS A 3 -4.76 -34.01 -7.32
CA LYS A 3 -4.94 -32.96 -6.30
C LYS A 3 -4.70 -31.61 -6.96
N LYS A 4 -5.48 -30.59 -6.58
CA LYS A 4 -5.17 -29.19 -6.89
C LYS A 4 -3.70 -28.92 -6.55
N ASN A 5 -3.03 -28.13 -7.38
CA ASN A 5 -1.62 -27.77 -7.41
C ASN A 5 -0.66 -28.81 -8.01
N GLU A 6 -1.12 -30.01 -8.39
CA GLU A 6 -0.22 -31.02 -8.97
C GLU A 6 0.31 -30.60 -10.34
N TYR A 7 -0.49 -29.90 -11.17
CA TYR A 7 0.00 -29.41 -12.47
C TYR A 7 0.88 -28.19 -12.28
N LEU A 8 0.50 -27.26 -11.40
CA LEU A 8 1.34 -26.11 -11.06
C LEU A 8 2.74 -26.52 -10.61
N GLN A 9 2.87 -27.61 -9.83
CA GLN A 9 4.17 -28.16 -9.41
C GLN A 9 5.05 -28.69 -10.57
N THR A 10 4.46 -28.99 -11.72
CA THR A 10 5.22 -29.37 -12.92
C THR A 10 5.77 -28.17 -13.69
N ILE A 11 5.24 -26.97 -13.44
CA ILE A 11 5.70 -25.73 -14.06
C ILE A 11 6.79 -25.13 -13.17
N PRO A 12 8.00 -24.87 -13.70
CA PRO A 12 9.04 -24.20 -12.94
C PRO A 12 8.54 -22.85 -12.39
N SER A 13 8.78 -22.59 -11.11
CA SER A 13 8.40 -21.30 -10.48
C SER A 13 9.24 -20.12 -10.97
N THR A 14 10.28 -20.37 -11.77
CA THR A 14 11.22 -19.35 -12.24
C THR A 14 10.61 -18.46 -13.32
N PHE A 15 9.93 -19.04 -14.31
CA PHE A 15 9.43 -18.33 -15.49
C PHE A 15 7.95 -18.59 -15.71
N PRO A 16 7.20 -17.62 -16.25
CA PRO A 16 5.84 -17.88 -16.69
C PRO A 16 5.84 -18.95 -17.81
N PRO A 17 4.84 -19.83 -17.83
CA PRO A 17 4.66 -20.77 -18.92
C PRO A 17 4.39 -20.01 -20.23
N LEU A 18 4.96 -20.54 -21.31
CA LEU A 18 4.71 -20.07 -22.67
C LEU A 18 3.29 -20.46 -23.14
N THR A 19 2.82 -19.83 -24.22
CA THR A 19 1.42 -19.95 -24.69
C THR A 19 1.00 -21.39 -24.96
N ASN A 20 1.91 -22.24 -25.45
CA ASN A 20 1.61 -23.66 -25.68
C ASN A 20 1.25 -24.42 -24.38
N VAL A 21 2.02 -24.22 -23.31
CA VAL A 21 1.78 -24.84 -22.00
C VAL A 21 0.51 -24.27 -21.37
N LEU A 22 0.28 -22.95 -21.51
CA LEU A 22 -0.94 -22.30 -21.05
C LEU A 22 -2.20 -22.83 -21.76
N ASN A 23 -2.13 -23.07 -23.06
CA ASN A 23 -3.25 -23.61 -23.84
C ASN A 23 -3.56 -25.06 -23.43
N GLU A 24 -2.54 -25.91 -23.30
CA GLU A 24 -2.70 -27.29 -22.81
C GLU A 24 -3.35 -27.31 -21.42
N TYR A 25 -2.87 -26.44 -20.53
CA TYR A 25 -3.43 -26.29 -19.20
C TYR A 25 -4.88 -25.84 -19.21
N SER A 26 -5.20 -24.83 -20.03
CA SER A 26 -6.55 -24.26 -20.13
C SER A 26 -7.55 -25.31 -20.63
N GLU A 27 -7.19 -26.09 -21.66
CA GLU A 27 -8.02 -27.19 -22.15
C GLU A 27 -8.25 -28.25 -21.06
N ARG A 28 -7.18 -28.61 -20.34
CA ARG A 28 -7.27 -29.55 -19.22
C ARG A 28 -8.19 -29.03 -18.11
N CYS A 29 -8.05 -27.77 -17.71
CA CYS A 29 -8.90 -27.15 -16.71
C CYS A 29 -10.37 -27.17 -17.16
N GLN A 30 -10.68 -26.79 -18.41
CA GLN A 30 -12.04 -26.84 -18.94
C GLN A 30 -12.64 -28.26 -18.88
N ASN A 31 -11.85 -29.29 -19.17
CA ASN A 31 -12.30 -30.68 -19.07
C ASN A 31 -12.56 -31.10 -17.61
N VAL A 32 -11.69 -30.71 -16.69
CA VAL A 32 -11.88 -30.96 -15.25
C VAL A 32 -13.14 -30.24 -14.76
N MET A 33 -13.35 -28.99 -15.18
CA MET A 33 -14.52 -28.18 -14.85
C MET A 33 -15.83 -28.82 -15.30
N LYS A 34 -15.89 -29.28 -16.56
CA LYS A 34 -17.05 -30.00 -17.12
C LYS A 34 -17.37 -31.30 -16.38
N CYS A 35 -16.36 -31.96 -15.82
CA CYS A 35 -16.54 -33.16 -15.00
C CYS A 35 -16.99 -32.80 -13.57
N ALA A 36 -16.34 -31.81 -12.95
CA ALA A 36 -16.61 -31.38 -11.59
C ALA A 36 -18.03 -30.81 -11.44
N SER A 37 -18.52 -30.02 -12.42
CA SER A 37 -19.87 -29.44 -12.38
C SER A 37 -21.00 -30.47 -12.35
N LYS A 38 -20.73 -31.73 -12.74
CA LYS A 38 -21.70 -32.84 -12.69
C LYS A 38 -21.72 -33.56 -11.34
N LEU A 39 -20.78 -33.28 -10.44
CA LEU A 39 -20.71 -33.92 -9.13
C LEU A 39 -21.69 -33.26 -8.15
N GLU A 40 -22.29 -34.08 -7.30
CA GLU A 40 -23.28 -33.62 -6.32
C GLU A 40 -22.74 -32.56 -5.35
N CYS A 41 -21.45 -32.64 -4.99
CA CYS A 41 -20.78 -31.67 -4.12
C CYS A 41 -20.68 -30.25 -4.71
N PHE A 42 -20.84 -30.11 -6.02
CA PHE A 42 -20.85 -28.81 -6.71
C PHE A 42 -22.27 -28.35 -7.09
N LYS A 43 -23.31 -29.09 -6.70
CA LYS A 43 -24.70 -28.68 -6.95
C LYS A 43 -25.01 -27.36 -6.24
N GLY A 44 -25.48 -26.37 -6.99
CA GLY A 44 -25.76 -25.02 -6.48
C GLY A 44 -24.53 -24.16 -6.23
N LYS A 45 -23.32 -24.63 -6.59
CA LYS A 45 -22.11 -23.81 -6.62
C LYS A 45 -22.02 -23.05 -7.94
N THR A 46 -21.35 -21.90 -7.90
CA THR A 46 -21.08 -21.14 -9.13
C THR A 46 -19.95 -21.79 -9.93
N ASP A 47 -19.88 -21.59 -11.24
CA ASP A 47 -18.76 -22.07 -12.07
C ASP A 47 -17.42 -21.61 -11.49
N ARG A 48 -17.38 -20.42 -10.90
CA ARG A 48 -16.17 -19.93 -10.26
C ARG A 48 -15.76 -20.72 -9.01
N ASP A 49 -16.72 -21.16 -8.19
CA ASP A 49 -16.41 -22.01 -7.04
C ASP A 49 -15.85 -23.37 -7.50
N VAL A 50 -16.41 -23.89 -8.59
CA VAL A 50 -15.91 -25.11 -9.23
C VAL A 50 -14.48 -24.88 -9.75
N PHE A 51 -14.22 -23.74 -10.41
CA PHE A 51 -12.91 -23.34 -10.93
C PHE A 51 -11.87 -23.25 -9.82
N LYS A 52 -12.16 -22.47 -8.77
CA LYS A 52 -11.26 -22.32 -7.62
C LYS A 52 -10.93 -23.64 -6.93
N THR A 53 -11.85 -24.59 -6.96
CA THR A 53 -11.65 -25.89 -6.32
C THR A 53 -10.88 -26.86 -7.21
N SER A 54 -11.06 -26.75 -8.53
CA SER A 54 -10.66 -27.80 -9.48
C SER A 54 -9.48 -27.43 -10.37
N CYS A 55 -9.19 -26.14 -10.55
CA CYS A 55 -8.12 -25.64 -11.37
C CYS A 55 -7.05 -24.92 -10.53
N ASP A 56 -5.82 -24.99 -11.02
CA ASP A 56 -4.63 -24.28 -10.56
C ASP A 56 -4.57 -22.86 -11.15
N ASP A 57 -4.00 -21.92 -10.43
CA ASP A 57 -3.91 -20.51 -10.83
C ASP A 57 -2.70 -20.26 -11.76
N VAL A 58 -2.51 -21.08 -12.80
CA VAL A 58 -1.29 -21.07 -13.64
C VAL A 58 -1.05 -19.72 -14.32
N GLY A 59 -2.07 -19.12 -14.95
CA GLY A 59 -1.90 -17.85 -15.65
C GLY A 59 -1.64 -16.67 -14.72
N THR A 60 -2.17 -16.73 -13.49
CA THR A 60 -2.06 -15.66 -12.49
C THR A 60 -1.03 -15.93 -11.39
N ASN A 61 -0.33 -17.06 -11.45
CA ASN A 61 0.73 -17.39 -10.51
C ASN A 61 1.87 -16.36 -10.59
N GLN A 62 2.48 -16.09 -9.42
CA GLN A 62 3.65 -15.22 -9.32
C GLN A 62 4.91 -16.04 -9.59
N TYR A 63 5.56 -15.76 -10.71
CA TYR A 63 6.83 -16.38 -11.07
C TYR A 63 7.99 -15.48 -10.61
N MET A 64 9.18 -16.06 -10.40
CA MET A 64 10.36 -15.27 -10.02
C MET A 64 10.66 -14.19 -11.06
N PHE A 65 10.44 -14.48 -12.36
CA PHE A 65 10.51 -13.52 -13.44
C PHE A 65 9.65 -12.27 -13.22
N ASP A 66 8.45 -12.42 -12.66
CA ASP A 66 7.55 -11.28 -12.42
C ASP A 66 8.16 -10.34 -11.38
N ASN A 67 8.57 -10.89 -10.23
CA ASN A 67 9.05 -10.10 -9.09
C ASN A 67 10.50 -9.59 -9.27
N ASN A 68 11.36 -10.36 -9.94
CA ASN A 68 12.78 -10.06 -10.06
C ASN A 68 13.14 -9.35 -11.36
N CYS A 69 12.20 -9.21 -12.31
CA CYS A 69 12.43 -8.53 -13.57
C CYS A 69 11.26 -7.63 -13.98
N MET A 70 10.06 -8.19 -14.20
CA MET A 70 8.95 -7.41 -14.78
C MET A 70 8.52 -6.24 -13.92
N VAL A 71 8.47 -6.39 -12.60
CA VAL A 71 8.12 -5.29 -11.67
C VAL A 71 9.10 -4.12 -11.79
N TYR A 72 10.41 -4.40 -11.85
CA TYR A 72 11.43 -3.37 -12.00
C TYR A 72 11.41 -2.74 -13.39
N PHE A 73 11.17 -3.54 -14.42
CA PHE A 73 10.97 -3.06 -15.79
C PHE A 73 9.80 -2.09 -15.88
N LEU A 74 8.64 -2.47 -15.36
CA LEU A 74 7.46 -1.61 -15.35
C LEU A 74 7.72 -0.30 -14.59
N ARG A 75 8.46 -0.36 -13.48
CA ARG A 75 8.87 0.84 -12.73
C ARG A 75 9.78 1.76 -13.56
N GLU A 76 10.75 1.21 -14.29
CA GLU A 76 11.60 2.00 -15.20
C GLU A 76 10.85 2.51 -16.44
N VAL A 77 9.80 1.81 -16.87
CA VAL A 77 8.93 2.31 -17.94
C VAL A 77 8.07 3.48 -17.45
N PHE A 78 7.49 3.39 -16.25
CA PHE A 78 6.57 4.43 -15.78
C PHE A 78 7.24 5.62 -15.12
N ASN A 79 8.53 5.54 -14.79
CA ASN A 79 9.29 6.68 -14.29
C ASN A 79 9.69 7.68 -15.39
N GLY A 80 9.50 7.34 -16.67
CA GLY A 80 9.73 8.23 -17.81
C GLY A 80 11.20 8.59 -18.07
N ARG A 81 12.17 7.87 -17.50
CA ARG A 81 13.61 8.21 -17.62
C ARG A 81 14.21 7.89 -18.98
N HIS A 82 13.53 7.10 -19.78
CA HIS A 82 13.96 6.74 -21.13
C HIS A 82 13.10 7.48 -22.15
N ASN A 83 13.70 7.99 -23.23
CA ASN A 83 12.96 8.74 -24.26
C ASN A 83 11.77 7.95 -24.85
N CYS A 84 11.88 6.62 -24.92
CA CYS A 84 10.82 5.73 -25.40
C CYS A 84 9.69 5.49 -24.38
N THR A 85 9.81 6.03 -23.18
CA THR A 85 8.86 5.83 -22.08
C THR A 85 8.06 7.08 -21.75
N GLU A 86 8.29 8.16 -22.49
CA GLU A 86 7.58 9.42 -22.29
C GLU A 86 6.07 9.24 -22.52
N GLY A 87 5.27 9.68 -21.55
CA GLY A 87 3.80 9.62 -21.60
C GLY A 87 3.21 8.22 -21.32
N LEU A 88 4.01 7.21 -21.04
CA LEU A 88 3.51 5.90 -20.61
C LEU A 88 3.09 5.95 -19.14
N ALA A 89 1.93 5.37 -18.85
CA ALA A 89 1.36 5.33 -17.50
C ALA A 89 0.90 3.91 -17.14
N PRO A 90 0.93 3.55 -15.83
CA PRO A 90 0.39 2.29 -15.35
C PRO A 90 -1.04 2.03 -15.85
N GLY A 91 -1.29 0.81 -16.34
CA GLY A 91 -2.58 0.37 -16.88
C GLY A 91 -2.75 0.63 -18.37
N ASN A 92 -1.82 1.34 -19.03
CA ASN A 92 -1.93 1.70 -20.45
C ASN A 92 -0.93 0.97 -21.37
N LEU A 93 -0.16 -0.01 -20.87
CA LEU A 93 0.73 -0.78 -21.74
C LEU A 93 -0.04 -1.80 -22.57
N THR A 94 0.06 -1.67 -23.89
CA THR A 94 -0.59 -2.55 -24.87
C THR A 94 0.44 -3.31 -25.70
N SER A 95 0.01 -4.38 -26.38
CA SER A 95 0.84 -5.13 -27.33
C SER A 95 1.50 -4.23 -28.38
N GLN A 96 0.78 -3.20 -28.83
CA GLN A 96 1.26 -2.26 -29.82
C GLN A 96 2.43 -1.41 -29.31
N VAL A 97 2.37 -0.95 -28.05
CA VAL A 97 3.48 -0.22 -27.42
C VAL A 97 4.71 -1.12 -27.32
N PHE A 98 4.55 -2.37 -26.83
CA PHE A 98 5.66 -3.33 -26.78
C PHE A 98 6.24 -3.64 -28.16
N LYS A 99 5.41 -3.68 -29.21
CA LYS A 99 5.88 -3.92 -30.58
C LYS A 99 6.71 -2.76 -31.11
N TYR A 100 6.26 -1.52 -30.93
CA TYR A 100 6.99 -0.34 -31.40
C TYR A 100 8.25 -0.08 -30.60
N GLU A 101 8.17 -0.15 -29.27
CA GLU A 101 9.28 0.18 -28.37
C GLU A 101 10.19 -1.01 -28.04
N LYS A 102 10.05 -2.13 -28.75
CA LYS A 102 10.75 -3.40 -28.49
C LYS A 102 12.23 -3.24 -28.22
N GLN A 103 12.94 -2.52 -29.08
CA GLN A 103 14.39 -2.33 -28.93
C GLN A 103 14.75 -1.50 -27.70
N CYS A 104 13.90 -0.53 -27.35
CA CYS A 104 14.11 0.25 -26.14
C CYS A 104 13.85 -0.59 -24.89
N PHE A 105 12.71 -1.31 -24.85
CA PHE A 105 12.35 -2.15 -23.72
C PHE A 105 13.34 -3.28 -23.47
N LEU A 106 13.86 -3.92 -24.52
CA LEU A 106 14.91 -4.94 -24.38
C LEU A 106 16.18 -4.37 -23.74
N LYS A 107 16.59 -3.13 -24.07
CA LYS A 107 17.74 -2.47 -23.43
C LYS A 107 17.50 -2.16 -21.95
N ILE A 108 16.28 -1.73 -21.61
CA ILE A 108 15.89 -1.49 -20.22
C ILE A 108 16.02 -2.80 -19.44
N VAL A 109 15.40 -3.89 -19.94
CA VAL A 109 15.44 -5.21 -19.31
C VAL A 109 16.88 -5.74 -19.19
N GLU A 110 17.71 -5.58 -20.22
CA GLU A 110 19.14 -5.96 -20.20
C GLU A 110 19.90 -5.28 -19.06
N THR A 111 19.54 -4.04 -18.74
CA THR A 111 20.23 -3.24 -17.73
C THR A 111 19.82 -3.60 -16.31
N ILE A 112 18.53 -3.89 -16.09
CA ILE A 112 17.96 -4.01 -14.74
C ILE A 112 17.71 -5.46 -14.29
N CYS A 113 17.53 -6.38 -15.24
CA CYS A 113 17.21 -7.77 -14.92
C CYS A 113 18.46 -8.63 -14.87
N HIS A 114 18.44 -9.66 -14.02
CA HIS A 114 19.47 -10.69 -14.03
C HIS A 114 19.58 -11.33 -15.43
N PRO A 115 20.79 -11.69 -15.92
CA PRO A 115 20.99 -12.20 -17.28
C PRO A 115 20.10 -13.38 -17.64
N GLU A 116 19.79 -14.26 -16.69
CA GLU A 116 18.87 -15.38 -16.89
C GLU A 116 17.45 -14.91 -17.30
N TYR A 117 16.90 -13.90 -16.62
CA TYR A 117 15.57 -13.34 -16.93
C TYR A 117 15.57 -12.56 -18.24
N PHE A 118 16.65 -11.79 -18.49
CA PHE A 118 16.81 -11.09 -19.76
C PHE A 118 16.88 -12.06 -20.93
N ASN A 119 17.70 -13.11 -20.84
CA ASN A 119 17.83 -14.13 -21.90
C ASN A 119 16.50 -14.83 -22.17
N PHE A 120 15.74 -15.16 -21.12
CA PHE A 120 14.40 -15.71 -21.26
C PHE A 120 13.45 -14.75 -21.99
N PHE A 121 13.40 -13.49 -21.56
CA PHE A 121 12.50 -12.50 -22.14
C PHE A 121 12.86 -12.16 -23.58
N GLN A 122 14.15 -11.97 -23.89
CA GLN A 122 14.62 -11.70 -25.25
C GLN A 122 14.28 -12.85 -26.20
N LYS A 123 14.51 -14.10 -25.79
CA LYS A 123 14.25 -15.29 -26.60
C LYS A 123 12.76 -15.49 -26.87
N ASN A 124 11.91 -15.20 -25.88
CA ASN A 124 10.47 -15.47 -25.94
C ASN A 124 9.62 -14.19 -26.02
N TYR A 125 10.22 -13.08 -26.50
CA TYR A 125 9.62 -11.75 -26.38
C TYR A 125 8.19 -11.67 -26.91
N GLU A 126 7.97 -12.14 -28.13
CA GLU A 126 6.65 -12.08 -28.77
C GLU A 126 5.61 -12.88 -27.98
N ASP A 127 5.96 -14.09 -27.53
CA ASP A 127 5.05 -14.97 -26.79
C ASP A 127 4.71 -14.41 -25.41
N VAL A 128 5.70 -13.89 -24.68
CA VAL A 128 5.48 -13.27 -23.37
C VAL A 128 4.65 -11.99 -23.50
N VAL A 129 4.98 -11.13 -24.47
CA VAL A 129 4.23 -9.89 -24.72
C VAL A 129 2.80 -10.21 -25.12
N GLU A 130 2.60 -11.13 -26.07
CA GLU A 130 1.26 -11.55 -26.50
C GLU A 130 0.47 -12.09 -25.31
N SER A 131 1.04 -13.00 -24.53
CA SER A 131 0.42 -13.56 -23.33
C SER A 131 0.02 -12.50 -22.29
N TYR A 132 0.88 -11.52 -22.04
CA TYR A 132 0.67 -10.51 -21.00
C TYR A 132 -0.25 -9.38 -21.46
N THR A 133 -0.36 -9.11 -22.76
CA THR A 133 -1.12 -7.96 -23.26
C THR A 133 -2.40 -8.34 -24.02
N THR A 134 -2.63 -9.62 -24.29
CA THR A 134 -3.83 -10.09 -24.98
C THR A 134 -4.92 -10.42 -23.97
N LYS A 135 -6.01 -9.65 -24.03
CA LYS A 135 -7.23 -9.97 -23.27
C LYS A 135 -7.84 -11.27 -23.79
N PRO A 136 -8.33 -12.15 -22.91
CA PRO A 136 -9.11 -13.32 -23.32
C PRO A 136 -10.28 -12.89 -24.24
N ALA A 137 -10.48 -13.63 -25.33
CA ALA A 137 -11.55 -13.32 -26.30
C ALA A 137 -12.96 -13.49 -25.69
N VAL A 138 -13.08 -14.31 -24.65
CA VAL A 138 -14.30 -14.50 -23.87
C VAL A 138 -13.96 -14.22 -22.42
N ASP A 139 -14.68 -13.29 -21.81
CA ASP A 139 -14.63 -13.09 -20.36
C ASP A 139 -15.40 -14.25 -19.69
N ASP A 140 -14.64 -15.19 -19.15
CA ASP A 140 -15.17 -16.32 -18.36
C ASP A 140 -15.46 -15.94 -16.90
N GLY A 141 -15.14 -14.70 -16.50
CA GLY A 141 -15.31 -14.19 -15.16
C GLY A 141 -14.44 -14.90 -14.12
N PHE A 142 -13.42 -15.67 -14.51
CA PHE A 142 -12.49 -16.36 -13.61
C PHE A 142 -11.23 -15.54 -13.32
N CYS A 143 -10.83 -14.72 -14.28
CA CYS A 143 -9.72 -13.77 -14.18
C CYS A 143 -8.42 -14.46 -13.78
N ALA A 144 -8.12 -15.48 -14.57
CA ALA A 144 -7.02 -16.42 -14.40
C ALA A 144 -6.01 -16.36 -15.55
N SER A 145 -6.09 -15.35 -16.42
CA SER A 145 -5.18 -15.18 -17.54
C SER A 145 -3.89 -14.46 -17.15
N PRO A 146 -2.78 -14.66 -17.89
CA PRO A 146 -1.56 -13.87 -17.72
C PRO A 146 -1.78 -12.36 -17.91
N ASN A 147 -2.74 -11.97 -18.76
CA ASN A 147 -3.12 -10.57 -18.92
C ASN A 147 -3.75 -9.98 -17.66
N ASP A 148 -4.63 -10.71 -16.97
CA ASP A 148 -5.23 -10.24 -15.70
C ASP A 148 -4.14 -9.97 -14.65
N LYS A 149 -3.13 -10.84 -14.58
CA LYS A 149 -1.95 -10.66 -13.73
C LYS A 149 -1.14 -9.44 -14.16
N PHE A 150 -0.90 -9.28 -15.46
CA PHE A 150 -0.11 -8.17 -15.99
C PHE A 150 -0.79 -6.81 -15.75
N GLU A 151 -2.11 -6.71 -15.89
CA GLU A 151 -2.87 -5.50 -15.52
C GLU A 151 -2.64 -5.15 -14.04
N ARG A 152 -2.71 -6.15 -13.14
CA ARG A 152 -2.41 -5.95 -11.71
C ARG A 152 -0.97 -5.49 -11.48
N LEU A 153 0.01 -6.15 -12.12
CA LEU A 153 1.44 -5.81 -11.99
C LEU A 153 1.73 -4.35 -12.40
N GLN A 154 1.07 -3.85 -13.44
CA GLN A 154 1.20 -2.43 -13.83
C GLN A 154 0.75 -1.51 -12.71
N CYS A 155 -0.43 -1.74 -12.12
CA CYS A 155 -0.94 -0.86 -11.06
C CYS A 155 -0.18 -1.01 -9.73
N ASP A 156 0.45 -2.15 -9.47
CA ASP A 156 1.28 -2.37 -8.28
C ASP A 156 2.54 -1.51 -8.27
N THR A 157 2.97 -0.94 -9.40
CA THR A 157 4.09 0.02 -9.43
C THR A 157 3.79 1.27 -8.61
N TYR A 158 2.52 1.71 -8.53
CA TYR A 158 2.15 2.84 -7.67
C TYR A 158 2.43 2.58 -6.19
N ALA A 159 2.28 1.35 -5.72
CA ALA A 159 2.60 1.00 -4.33
C ALA A 159 4.12 1.09 -4.07
N LEU A 160 4.93 0.72 -5.06
CA LEU A 160 6.39 0.87 -4.99
C LEU A 160 6.81 2.34 -5.03
N ASP A 161 6.17 3.14 -5.88
CA ASP A 161 6.43 4.58 -5.97
C ASP A 161 6.04 5.30 -4.68
N LEU A 162 4.88 4.98 -4.08
CA LEU A 162 4.49 5.47 -2.75
C LEU A 162 5.56 5.14 -1.71
N ARG A 163 6.00 3.88 -1.65
CA ARG A 163 7.03 3.46 -0.69
C ARG A 163 8.33 4.23 -0.91
N SER A 164 8.74 4.43 -2.16
CA SER A 164 9.95 5.17 -2.52
C SER A 164 9.85 6.65 -2.17
N ILE A 165 8.70 7.28 -2.42
CA ILE A 165 8.43 8.68 -2.04
C ILE A 165 8.53 8.83 -0.52
N MET A 166 7.90 7.92 0.23
CA MET A 166 7.90 7.98 1.70
C MET A 166 9.25 7.67 2.33
N MET A 167 10.12 6.87 1.69
CA MET A 167 11.51 6.69 2.11
C MET A 167 12.37 7.94 1.89
N ASN A 168 12.02 8.77 0.92
CA ASN A 168 12.76 10.00 0.58
C ASN A 168 12.17 11.25 1.24
N MET A 169 11.05 11.12 1.97
CA MET A 169 10.40 12.20 2.70
C MET A 169 10.56 12.00 4.19
N THR A 170 10.81 13.08 4.90
CA THR A 170 10.72 13.13 6.36
C THR A 170 9.27 13.32 6.78
N ILE A 171 8.92 12.97 8.02
CA ILE A 171 7.58 13.18 8.57
C ILE A 171 7.16 14.66 8.50
N LEU A 172 8.11 15.59 8.73
CA LEU A 172 7.87 17.03 8.66
C LEU A 172 7.47 17.51 7.26
N SER A 173 7.87 16.78 6.21
CA SER A 173 7.53 17.12 4.83
C SER A 173 6.01 17.20 4.62
N ILE A 174 5.22 16.42 5.37
CA ILE A 174 3.75 16.40 5.25
C ILE A 174 3.07 17.68 5.77
N ALA A 175 3.77 18.50 6.55
CA ALA A 175 3.27 19.83 6.91
C ALA A 175 3.19 20.77 5.69
N ASN A 176 3.96 20.51 4.64
CA ASN A 176 3.87 21.22 3.37
C ASN A 176 2.73 20.63 2.52
N GLN A 177 1.77 21.49 2.13
CA GLN A 177 0.61 21.09 1.34
C GLN A 177 1.02 20.45 -0.01
N SER A 178 2.04 20.98 -0.69
CA SER A 178 2.53 20.44 -1.96
C SER A 178 3.08 19.02 -1.79
N SER A 179 3.88 18.77 -0.74
CA SER A 179 4.42 17.44 -0.46
C SER A 179 3.33 16.43 -0.09
N SER A 180 2.34 16.85 0.70
CA SER A 180 1.20 15.98 1.04
C SER A 180 0.36 15.62 -0.19
N GLU A 181 0.18 16.56 -1.12
CA GLU A 181 -0.60 16.36 -2.33
C GLU A 181 0.11 15.41 -3.30
N ILE A 182 1.44 15.45 -3.39
CA ILE A 182 2.23 14.46 -4.17
C ILE A 182 1.92 13.03 -3.73
N VAL A 183 1.89 12.78 -2.41
CA VAL A 183 1.58 11.43 -1.90
C VAL A 183 0.12 11.06 -2.20
N LEU A 184 -0.83 11.97 -1.94
CA LEU A 184 -2.25 11.72 -2.18
C LEU A 184 -2.57 11.51 -3.65
N GLU A 185 -1.90 12.21 -4.56
CA GLU A 185 -2.07 12.02 -6.01
C GLU A 185 -1.73 10.58 -6.42
N VAL A 186 -0.59 10.05 -5.96
CA VAL A 186 -0.20 8.67 -6.25
C VAL A 186 -1.21 7.67 -5.67
N VAL A 187 -1.74 7.92 -4.47
CA VAL A 187 -2.79 7.07 -3.87
C VAL A 187 -4.07 7.08 -4.71
N ARG A 188 -4.51 8.25 -5.20
CA ARG A 188 -5.68 8.36 -6.08
C ARG A 188 -5.47 7.67 -7.42
N ASN A 189 -4.26 7.77 -7.98
CA ASN A 189 -3.91 7.09 -9.24
C ASN A 189 -3.86 5.57 -9.05
N MET A 190 -3.33 5.07 -7.93
CA MET A 190 -3.42 3.67 -7.54
C MET A 190 -4.87 3.20 -7.46
N GLN A 191 -5.76 3.98 -6.86
CA GLN A 191 -7.18 3.65 -6.79
C GLN A 191 -7.83 3.56 -8.17
N LYS A 192 -7.64 4.58 -9.02
CA LYS A 192 -8.16 4.59 -10.39
C LYS A 192 -7.67 3.40 -11.22
N CYS A 193 -6.39 3.07 -11.10
CA CYS A 193 -5.77 1.95 -11.81
C CYS A 193 -6.37 0.61 -11.36
N THR A 194 -6.64 0.46 -10.05
CA THR A 194 -7.12 -0.80 -9.46
C THR A 194 -8.64 -1.01 -9.54
N ASP A 195 -9.44 0.03 -9.80
CA ASP A 195 -10.91 -0.07 -9.76
C ASP A 195 -11.51 -1.05 -10.79
N ASN A 196 -10.83 -1.26 -11.92
CA ASN A 196 -11.31 -2.07 -13.05
C ASN A 196 -10.49 -3.35 -13.33
N ILE A 197 -9.47 -3.65 -12.52
CA ILE A 197 -8.64 -4.86 -12.72
C ILE A 197 -9.45 -6.09 -12.35
N CYS A 198 -9.51 -7.08 -13.23
CA CYS A 198 -10.41 -8.21 -12.99
C CYS A 198 -10.08 -8.99 -11.70
N LEU A 199 -8.79 -9.23 -11.42
CA LEU A 199 -8.35 -9.85 -10.17
C LEU A 199 -8.86 -9.15 -8.90
N LEU A 200 -9.16 -7.85 -9.01
CA LEU A 200 -9.62 -7.00 -7.91
C LEU A 200 -11.11 -6.71 -7.95
N LEU A 201 -11.86 -7.27 -8.90
CA LEU A 201 -13.32 -7.18 -8.89
C LEU A 201 -13.94 -8.04 -7.79
N TYR A 202 -13.17 -8.99 -7.24
CA TYR A 202 -13.64 -9.92 -6.24
C TYR A 202 -13.55 -9.36 -4.83
N LYS A 203 -14.64 -9.55 -4.06
CA LYS A 203 -14.86 -8.89 -2.77
C LYS A 203 -13.65 -8.93 -1.82
N GLU A 204 -12.97 -10.07 -1.69
CA GLU A 204 -11.84 -10.19 -0.77
C GLU A 204 -10.62 -9.36 -1.21
N GLU A 205 -10.12 -9.57 -2.42
CA GLU A 205 -8.97 -8.83 -2.96
C GLU A 205 -9.25 -7.35 -3.18
N LYS A 206 -10.50 -7.04 -3.59
CA LYS A 206 -11.02 -5.68 -3.66
C LYS A 206 -10.95 -4.99 -2.31
N ASN A 207 -11.42 -5.68 -1.26
CA ASN A 207 -11.43 -5.13 0.10
C ASN A 207 -10.00 -4.92 0.61
N LYS A 208 -9.10 -5.90 0.44
CA LYS A 208 -7.68 -5.76 0.83
C LYS A 208 -7.03 -4.54 0.15
N THR A 209 -7.23 -4.39 -1.15
CA THR A 209 -6.67 -3.26 -1.92
C THR A 209 -7.29 -1.93 -1.47
N LYS A 210 -8.61 -1.86 -1.31
CA LYS A 210 -9.31 -0.66 -0.79
C LYS A 210 -8.88 -0.29 0.62
N GLU A 211 -8.70 -1.28 1.50
CA GLU A 211 -8.21 -1.04 2.87
C GLU A 211 -6.80 -0.47 2.88
N LEU A 212 -5.92 -0.95 1.99
CA LEU A 212 -4.56 -0.42 1.84
C LEU A 212 -4.58 1.04 1.37
N ILE A 213 -5.33 1.34 0.29
CA ILE A 213 -5.51 2.69 -0.24
C ILE A 213 -6.06 3.62 0.85
N HIS A 214 -7.16 3.22 1.50
CA HIS A 214 -7.78 4.00 2.57
C HIS A 214 -6.82 4.23 3.74
N ARG A 215 -5.96 3.26 4.06
CA ARG A 215 -4.94 3.42 5.11
C ARG A 215 -3.94 4.51 4.77
N PHE A 216 -3.45 4.55 3.52
CA PHE A 216 -2.54 5.60 3.06
C PHE A 216 -3.20 6.99 3.13
N GLU A 217 -4.40 7.14 2.56
CA GLU A 217 -5.13 8.42 2.60
C GLU A 217 -5.32 8.91 4.03
N LYS A 218 -5.84 8.02 4.89
CA LYS A 218 -6.12 8.34 6.29
C LYS A 218 -4.86 8.65 7.08
N PHE A 219 -3.74 7.99 6.79
CA PHE A 219 -2.47 8.28 7.41
C PHE A 219 -2.05 9.73 7.12
N ILE A 220 -2.02 10.11 5.83
CA ILE A 220 -1.63 11.45 5.41
C ILE A 220 -2.58 12.50 5.98
N THR A 221 -3.90 12.33 5.84
CA THR A 221 -4.89 13.29 6.37
C THR A 221 -4.76 13.48 7.87
N ASN A 222 -4.64 12.40 8.65
CA ASN A 222 -4.51 12.51 10.11
C ASN A 222 -3.19 13.18 10.51
N LEU A 223 -2.10 12.90 9.79
CA LEU A 223 -0.80 13.48 10.09
C LEU A 223 -0.78 14.99 9.80
N THR A 224 -1.35 15.40 8.68
CA THR A 224 -1.56 16.82 8.38
C THR A 224 -2.41 17.49 9.47
N GLU A 225 -3.51 16.87 9.91
CA GLU A 225 -4.36 17.39 10.99
C GLU A 225 -3.60 17.52 12.32
N VAL A 226 -2.72 16.56 12.65
CA VAL A 226 -1.86 16.63 13.85
C VAL A 226 -0.95 17.86 13.81
N PHE A 227 -0.26 18.10 12.68
CA PHE A 227 0.61 19.26 12.55
C PHE A 227 -0.16 20.58 12.57
N MET A 228 -1.35 20.63 11.96
CA MET A 228 -2.22 21.82 12.03
C MET A 228 -2.66 22.13 13.47
N ARG A 229 -3.01 21.11 14.25
CA ARG A 229 -3.48 21.29 15.64
C ARG A 229 -2.34 21.51 16.64
N ARG A 230 -1.13 21.05 16.31
CA ARG A 230 0.05 21.11 17.19
C ARG A 230 1.27 21.63 16.42
N PRO A 231 1.29 22.91 16.04
CA PRO A 231 2.37 23.47 15.22
C PRO A 231 3.74 23.40 15.90
N ARG A 232 3.82 23.41 17.24
CA ARG A 232 5.08 23.25 17.98
C ARG A 232 5.81 21.93 17.68
N LEU A 233 5.11 20.89 17.22
CA LEU A 233 5.79 19.66 16.80
C LEU A 233 6.76 19.92 15.64
N LEU A 234 6.49 20.91 14.79
CA LEU A 234 7.37 21.27 13.67
C LEU A 234 8.72 21.85 14.12
N GLU A 235 8.83 22.25 15.39
CA GLU A 235 10.06 22.81 15.98
C GLU A 235 10.98 21.71 16.53
N PHE A 236 10.50 20.46 16.64
CA PHE A 236 11.26 19.39 17.26
C PHE A 236 12.31 18.81 16.30
N LYS A 237 13.57 18.87 16.72
CA LYS A 237 14.72 18.43 15.92
C LYS A 237 14.72 16.92 15.68
N CYS A 238 14.21 16.14 16.62
CA CYS A 238 14.07 14.68 16.46
C CYS A 238 13.25 14.30 15.21
N LEU A 239 12.27 15.13 14.80
CA LEU A 239 11.42 14.86 13.62
C LEU A 239 12.12 15.14 12.29
N GLU A 240 13.24 15.87 12.28
CA GLU A 240 13.95 16.23 11.04
C GLU A 240 14.47 15.00 10.29
N ASN A 241 14.85 13.94 11.01
CA ASN A 241 15.45 12.74 10.43
C ASN A 241 14.51 11.53 10.40
N ILE A 242 13.28 11.66 10.91
CA ILE A 242 12.31 10.57 10.91
C ILE A 242 11.67 10.48 9.54
N LEU A 243 11.84 9.33 8.87
CA LEU A 243 11.25 9.09 7.56
C LEU A 243 9.75 8.86 7.69
N LEU A 244 9.02 9.32 6.69
CA LEU A 244 7.57 9.17 6.64
C LEU A 244 7.15 7.69 6.62
N ILE A 245 7.95 6.83 5.99
CA ILE A 245 7.69 5.38 5.92
C ILE A 245 7.72 4.71 7.30
N ASP A 246 8.62 5.11 8.19
CA ASP A 246 8.76 4.49 9.52
C ASP A 246 7.51 4.77 10.37
N VAL A 247 6.99 5.99 10.27
CA VAL A 247 5.77 6.41 10.97
C VAL A 247 4.55 5.70 10.38
N PHE A 248 4.50 5.50 9.07
CA PHE A 248 3.42 4.78 8.41
C PHE A 248 3.36 3.31 8.81
N ASP A 249 4.52 2.64 8.84
CA ASP A 249 4.61 1.24 9.26
C ASP A 249 4.10 1.09 10.70
N ASP A 250 4.59 1.93 11.64
CA ASP A 250 4.10 1.97 13.04
C ASP A 250 2.60 2.31 13.13
N PHE A 251 2.10 3.22 12.30
CA PHE A 251 0.67 3.55 12.23
C PHE A 251 -0.18 2.36 11.81
N GLY A 252 0.30 1.57 10.84
CA GLY A 252 -0.35 0.35 10.37
C GLY A 252 -0.48 -0.71 11.47
N TYR A 253 0.54 -0.86 12.33
CA TYR A 253 0.48 -1.76 13.49
C TYR A 253 -0.47 -1.21 14.56
N CYS A 254 -0.33 0.06 14.93
CA CYS A 254 -1.15 0.66 15.99
C CYS A 254 -2.65 0.64 15.64
N LYS A 255 -3.06 0.91 14.39
CA LYS A 255 -4.48 0.92 14.00
C LYS A 255 -5.20 -0.41 14.19
N LYS A 256 -4.46 -1.52 14.31
CA LYS A 256 -5.03 -2.83 14.66
C LYS A 256 -5.43 -2.94 16.13
N ILE A 257 -4.91 -2.07 16.99
CA ILE A 257 -4.99 -2.15 18.45
C ILE A 257 -5.72 -0.92 19.03
N GLU A 258 -5.45 0.28 18.52
CA GLU A 258 -5.94 1.55 19.08
C GLU A 258 -6.53 2.50 18.04
N LYS A 259 -7.39 3.42 18.49
CA LYS A 259 -8.01 4.43 17.63
C LYS A 259 -7.09 5.63 17.33
N ASN A 260 -6.22 6.04 18.27
CA ASN A 260 -5.41 7.25 18.18
C ASN A 260 -3.91 6.93 18.18
N CYS A 261 -3.31 6.83 16.99
CA CYS A 261 -1.97 6.26 16.83
C CYS A 261 -0.83 7.26 16.67
N LEU A 262 -1.07 8.37 15.96
CA LEU A 262 0.03 9.24 15.53
C LEU A 262 0.75 9.94 16.68
N MET A 263 0.01 10.45 17.67
CA MET A 263 0.63 11.13 18.82
C MET A 263 1.50 10.18 19.66
N PRO A 264 1.05 8.97 20.04
CA PRO A 264 1.93 7.98 20.68
C PRO A 264 3.17 7.64 19.84
N ILE A 265 3.03 7.48 18.53
CA ILE A 265 4.17 7.17 17.63
C ILE A 265 5.18 8.32 17.64
N ILE A 266 4.72 9.55 17.41
CA ILE A 266 5.56 10.76 17.47
C ILE A 266 6.22 10.88 18.84
N SER A 267 5.45 10.65 19.91
CA SER A 267 5.95 10.76 21.29
C SER A 267 7.02 9.72 21.61
N LYS A 268 6.87 8.50 21.10
CA LYS A 268 7.88 7.43 21.23
C LYS A 268 9.15 7.77 20.46
N MET A 269 9.03 8.29 19.24
CA MET A 269 10.18 8.62 18.39
C MET A 269 10.94 9.87 18.87
N CYS A 270 10.26 10.79 19.56
CA CYS A 270 10.79 12.07 20.04
C CYS A 270 10.79 12.20 21.57
N GLN A 271 10.86 11.08 22.28
CA GLN A 271 10.60 11.04 23.73
C GLN A 271 11.51 11.99 24.52
N GLU A 272 12.81 12.00 24.22
CA GLU A 272 13.79 12.81 24.97
C GLU A 272 13.51 14.31 24.84
N GLU A 273 13.29 14.79 23.62
CA GLU A 273 13.02 16.20 23.35
C GLU A 273 11.67 16.64 23.93
N ILE A 274 10.66 15.77 23.87
CA ILE A 274 9.35 16.02 24.49
C ILE A 274 9.47 16.14 26.00
N LEU A 275 10.19 15.22 26.65
CA LEU A 275 10.38 15.24 28.10
C LEU A 275 11.17 16.47 28.54
N ALA A 276 12.22 16.85 27.81
CA ALA A 276 12.97 18.07 28.07
C ALA A 276 12.10 19.33 27.93
N ASP A 277 11.20 19.38 26.95
CA ASP A 277 10.22 20.46 26.81
C ASP A 277 9.27 20.56 28.00
N PHE A 278 8.86 19.42 28.58
CA PHE A 278 8.06 19.38 29.80
C PHE A 278 8.84 19.82 31.04
N GLU A 279 10.09 19.38 31.20
CA GLU A 279 10.96 19.83 32.31
C GLU A 279 11.21 21.35 32.23
N ASN A 280 11.46 21.88 31.03
CA ASN A 280 11.60 23.33 30.82
C ASN A 280 10.30 24.09 31.11
N LEU A 281 9.13 23.48 30.86
CA LEU A 281 7.86 24.05 31.26
C LEU A 281 7.69 24.05 32.77
N GLU A 282 8.02 22.98 33.50
CA GLU A 282 8.01 22.95 34.97
C GLU A 282 8.93 24.00 35.59
N VAL A 283 10.09 24.27 34.97
CA VAL A 283 10.99 25.37 35.37
C VAL A 283 10.43 26.76 35.00
N SER A 284 9.61 26.85 33.95
CA SER A 284 8.95 28.08 33.49
C SER A 284 7.60 28.37 34.18
N VAL A 285 7.00 27.42 34.92
CA VAL A 285 5.80 27.66 35.77
C VAL A 285 6.17 28.32 37.10
N GLY A 286 7.04 29.34 37.07
CA GLY A 286 6.81 30.49 37.95
C GLY A 286 5.50 31.16 37.52
N PRO A 287 4.72 31.79 38.42
CA PRO A 287 3.38 32.25 38.09
C PRO A 287 3.41 33.18 36.87
N ARG A 288 2.96 32.67 35.72
CA ARG A 288 2.76 33.48 34.52
C ARG A 288 1.61 34.42 34.80
N LYS A 289 1.93 35.70 35.02
CA LYS A 289 1.00 36.81 34.84
C LYS A 289 0.75 37.03 33.34
N GLU A 290 0.22 36.02 32.64
CA GLU A 290 -0.42 36.25 31.36
C GLU A 290 -1.90 36.47 31.64
N VAL A 291 -2.37 37.65 31.25
CA VAL A 291 -3.72 38.20 31.49
C VAL A 291 -4.76 37.38 30.73
N TYR A 292 -5.06 36.19 31.25
CA TYR A 292 -6.36 35.57 31.04
C TYR A 292 -7.19 35.85 32.28
N ASN A 293 -8.42 36.32 32.10
CA ASN A 293 -9.42 36.38 33.17
C ASN A 293 -9.87 34.95 33.55
N SER A 294 -8.91 34.09 33.89
CA SER A 294 -9.14 32.78 34.49
C SER A 294 -9.27 32.98 36.00
N PRO A 295 -10.32 32.44 36.64
CA PRO A 295 -10.47 32.53 38.09
C PRO A 295 -9.22 31.99 38.80
N GLU A 296 -8.71 32.73 39.78
CA GLU A 296 -7.61 32.22 40.60
C GLU A 296 -8.13 31.08 41.48
N PHE A 297 -7.52 29.90 41.34
CA PHE A 297 -7.82 28.75 42.19
C PHE A 297 -6.74 28.60 43.25
N GLU A 298 -7.15 28.58 44.52
CA GLU A 298 -6.31 28.20 45.64
C GLU A 298 -6.58 26.75 46.05
N PHE A 299 -5.50 26.00 46.23
CA PHE A 299 -5.54 24.61 46.64
C PHE A 299 -5.04 24.49 48.07
N ALA A 300 -5.87 23.93 48.95
CA ALA A 300 -5.51 23.67 50.34
C ALA A 300 -5.78 22.22 50.72
N MET A 301 -4.83 21.61 51.43
CA MET A 301 -5.07 20.36 52.15
C MET A 301 -5.39 20.67 53.60
N LEU A 302 -6.64 20.46 53.98
CA LEU A 302 -7.10 20.62 55.35
C LEU A 302 -7.30 19.24 55.98
N ARG A 303 -7.07 19.14 57.29
CA ARG A 303 -7.50 17.96 58.05
C ARG A 303 -8.83 18.26 58.73
N ASP A 304 -9.80 17.38 58.56
CA ASP A 304 -11.06 17.49 59.29
C ASP A 304 -10.86 17.19 60.78
N LYS A 305 -11.90 17.42 61.61
CA LYS A 305 -11.87 17.14 63.05
C LYS A 305 -11.66 15.64 63.38
N LYS A 306 -11.71 14.76 62.39
CA LYS A 306 -11.45 13.31 62.48
C LYS A 306 -10.11 12.91 61.82
N ASN A 307 -9.25 13.89 61.53
CA ASN A 307 -7.90 13.72 60.97
C ASN A 307 -7.85 13.18 59.52
N HIS A 308 -8.96 13.20 58.78
CA HIS A 308 -8.97 12.87 57.36
C HIS A 308 -8.45 14.05 56.53
N ARG A 309 -7.63 13.75 55.51
CA ARG A 309 -7.15 14.75 54.56
C ARG A 309 -8.28 15.08 53.58
N LYS A 310 -8.71 16.34 53.57
CA LYS A 310 -9.66 16.88 52.61
C LYS A 310 -8.93 17.82 51.67
N PHE A 311 -9.01 17.53 50.38
CA PHE A 311 -8.52 18.43 49.34
C PHE A 311 -9.62 19.47 49.07
N VAL A 312 -9.28 20.75 49.23
CA VAL A 312 -10.20 21.86 49.01
C VAL A 312 -9.68 22.71 47.88
N ILE A 313 -10.55 22.93 46.89
CA ILE A 313 -10.31 23.82 45.76
C ILE A 313 -11.19 25.03 45.99
N THR A 314 -10.59 26.20 46.13
CA THR A 314 -11.31 27.45 46.37
C THR A 314 -11.10 28.36 45.17
N MET A 315 -12.18 28.83 44.56
CA MET A 315 -12.13 29.79 43.46
C MET A 315 -12.28 31.19 44.05
N LYS A 316 -11.31 32.08 43.82
CA LYS A 316 -11.46 33.50 44.12
C LYS A 316 -12.20 34.16 42.97
N ASP A 317 -13.37 34.70 43.27
CA ASP A 317 -14.22 35.41 42.32
C ASP A 317 -14.19 36.90 42.70
N ASP A 318 -13.41 37.72 41.99
CA ASP A 318 -13.26 39.17 42.26
C ASP A 318 -14.49 39.99 41.81
N LYS A 319 -15.69 39.39 41.84
CA LYS A 319 -16.95 40.02 41.43
C LYS A 319 -18.06 39.82 42.45
N LEU A 320 -17.88 40.32 43.67
CA LEU A 320 -18.97 40.66 44.58
C LEU A 320 -18.56 41.89 45.41
N VAL A 321 -19.00 43.06 44.91
CA VAL A 321 -19.12 44.41 45.52
C VAL A 321 -18.16 44.79 46.64
#